data_AF-A0A4Y3WIP6-F1
#
_entry.id   AF-A0A4Y3WIP6-F1
#
_cell.length_a   1.000
_cell.length_b   1.000
_cell.length_c   1.000
_cell.angle_alpha   90.00
_cell.angle_beta   90.00
_cell.angle_gamma   90.00
#
_symmetry.space_group_name_H-M   'P 1'
#
loop_
_entity.id
_entity.type
_entity.pdbx_description
1 polymer ?
#
loop_
_entity_poly.entity_id
_entity_poly.type
_entity_poly.pdbx_seq_one_letter_code
_entity_poly.pdbx_strand_id
1 'polypeptide(L)' 'MQGSQKKAGFVTIIVSFEIPQTGLQQLLYDIEAGMPLLFVDQLIVQTPAGFGAPGEGKLRILLTISGQWRGAK' A
#
# COMPACT_ATOMS: atom_id res chain seq x y z
N MET A 1 -13.32 -0.24 -19.32
CA MET A 1 -13.35 0.18 -17.90
C MET A 1 -13.71 -1.05 -17.09
N GLN A 2 -12.72 -1.81 -16.62
CA GLN A 2 -12.98 -3.03 -15.85
C GLN A 2 -13.42 -2.62 -14.45
N GLY A 3 -14.72 -2.72 -14.19
CA GLY A 3 -15.28 -2.45 -12.87
C GLY A 3 -14.65 -3.41 -11.87
N SER A 4 -14.12 -2.86 -10.76
CA SER A 4 -13.59 -3.64 -9.65
C SER A 4 -14.59 -4.71 -9.26
N GLN A 5 -14.27 -5.95 -9.60
CA GLN A 5 -15.01 -7.11 -9.13
C GLN A 5 -14.82 -7.14 -7.62
N LYS A 6 -15.74 -6.53 -6.87
CA LYS A 6 -15.66 -6.45 -5.41
C LYS A 6 -15.63 -7.88 -4.89
N LYS A 7 -14.48 -8.29 -4.33
CA LYS A 7 -14.33 -9.57 -3.64
C LYS A 7 -15.31 -9.55 -2.46
N ALA A 8 -16.39 -10.31 -2.54
CA ALA A 8 -17.40 -10.35 -1.48
C ALA A 8 -16.72 -10.73 -0.15
N GLY A 9 -17.03 -10.00 0.92
CA GLY A 9 -16.41 -10.20 2.23
C GLY A 9 -14.98 -9.67 2.34
N PHE A 10 -14.50 -8.80 1.44
CA PHE A 10 -13.25 -8.06 1.60
C PHE A 10 -13.51 -6.57 1.84
N VAL A 11 -12.67 -5.96 2.67
CA VAL A 11 -12.54 -4.50 2.79
C VAL A 11 -11.36 -4.06 1.95
N THR A 12 -11.56 -3.00 1.17
CA THR A 12 -10.48 -2.33 0.43
C THR A 12 -10.23 -0.96 1.04
N ILE A 13 -8.95 -0.65 1.26
CA ILE A 13 -8.47 0.64 1.77
C ILE A 13 -7.57 1.25 0.70
N ILE A 14 -7.81 2.52 0.38
CA ILE A 14 -6.95 3.32 -0.49
C ILE A 14 -6.34 4.42 0.37
N VAL A 15 -5.01 4.48 0.45
CA VAL A 15 -4.28 5.48 1.22
C VAL A 15 -3.25 6.20 0.35
N SER A 16 -3.11 7.49 0.60
CA SER A 16 -2.08 8.33 -0.01
C SER A 16 -1.23 8.93 1.10
N PHE A 17 0.08 8.74 1.06
CA PHE A 17 0.99 9.22 2.11
C PHE A 17 2.41 9.43 1.59
N GLU A 18 3.24 10.08 2.40
CA GLU A 18 4.67 10.23 2.14
C GLU A 18 5.49 9.34 3.07
N ILE A 19 6.53 8.70 2.55
CA ILE A 19 7.44 7.85 3.33
C ILE A 19 8.88 8.03 2.83
N PRO A 20 9.90 7.99 3.70
CA PRO A 20 11.29 7.87 3.25
C PRO A 20 11.46 6.66 2.36
N GLN A 21 12.36 6.73 1.37
CA GLN A 21 12.65 5.60 0.48
C GLN A 21 12.95 4.31 1.23
N THR A 22 13.74 4.40 2.31
CA THR A 22 14.13 3.27 3.15
C THR A 22 12.96 2.65 3.92
N GLY A 23 11.88 3.40 4.16
CA GLY A 23 10.71 2.91 4.88
C GLY A 23 9.74 2.12 4.02
N LEU A 24 9.80 2.24 2.69
CA LEU A 24 8.84 1.57 1.80
C LEU A 24 8.96 0.05 1.87
N GLN A 25 10.18 -0.49 1.87
CA GLN A 25 10.38 -1.94 1.91
C GLN A 25 9.91 -2.54 3.23
N GLN A 26 10.16 -1.86 4.35
CA GLN A 26 9.66 -2.29 5.66
C GLN A 26 8.12 -2.30 5.69
N LEU A 27 7.48 -1.25 5.16
CA LEU A 27 6.03 -1.19 5.10
C LEU A 27 5.44 -2.36 4.31
N LEU A 28 6.01 -2.69 3.14
CA LEU A 28 5.52 -3.81 2.33
C LEU A 28 5.69 -5.14 3.05
N TYR A 29 6.82 -5.32 3.73
CA TYR A 29 7.07 -6.50 4.57
C TYR A 29 6.04 -6.62 5.70
N ASP A 30 5.76 -5.54 6.42
CA ASP A 30 4.80 -5.53 7.54
C ASP A 30 3.38 -5.85 7.05
N ILE A 31 3.02 -5.42 5.84
CA ILE A 31 1.73 -5.74 5.21
C ILE A 31 1.64 -7.22 4.84
N GLU A 32 2.69 -7.79 4.25
CA GLU A 32 2.71 -9.19 3.82
C GLU A 32 2.82 -10.17 5.01
N ALA A 33 3.63 -9.83 6.00
CA ALA A 33 3.85 -10.64 7.21
C ALA A 33 2.77 -10.44 8.29
N GLY A 34 1.93 -9.41 8.15
CA GLY A 34 0.91 -9.03 9.11
C GLY A 34 -0.28 -9.98 9.18
N MET A 35 -0.94 -9.99 10.34
CA MET A 35 -2.26 -10.60 10.55
C MET A 35 -3.28 -9.50 10.85
N PRO A 36 -4.46 -9.46 10.19
CA PRO A 36 -4.94 -10.40 9.18
C PRO A 36 -4.15 -10.30 7.86
N LEU A 37 -4.20 -11.36 7.04
CA LEU A 37 -3.55 -11.37 5.72
C LEU A 37 -4.15 -10.26 4.84
N LEU A 38 -3.29 -9.32 4.45
CA LEU A 38 -3.61 -8.21 3.55
C LEU A 38 -2.98 -8.45 2.19
N PHE A 39 -3.65 -7.98 1.14
CA PHE A 39 -3.21 -8.05 -0.24
C PHE A 39 -2.93 -6.64 -0.74
N VAL A 40 -1.78 -6.44 -1.38
CA VAL A 40 -1.50 -5.20 -2.12
C VAL A 40 -2.14 -5.32 -3.50
N ASP A 41 -3.23 -4.60 -3.72
CA ASP A 41 -3.93 -4.60 -5.01
C ASP A 41 -3.29 -3.61 -6.00
N GLN A 42 -2.77 -2.47 -5.50
CA GLN A 42 -2.10 -1.47 -6.31
C GLN A 42 -1.10 -0.67 -5.48
N LEU A 43 0.11 -0.48 -6.01
CA LEU A 43 1.13 0.40 -5.44
C LEU A 43 1.61 1.37 -6.53
N ILE A 44 1.38 2.67 -6.33
CA ILE A 44 1.93 3.72 -7.16
C ILE A 44 2.95 4.50 -6.33
N VAL A 45 4.18 4.57 -6.83
CA VAL A 45 5.28 5.31 -6.21
C VAL A 45 5.63 6.50 -7.10
N GLN A 46 5.61 7.69 -6.52
CA GLN A 46 6.01 8.93 -7.18
C GLN A 46 7.24 9.49 -6.48
N THR A 47 8.29 9.70 -7.26
CA THR A 47 9.51 10.37 -6.82
C THR A 47 9.39 11.88 -7.11
N PRO A 48 9.77 12.76 -6.17
CA PRO A 48 9.98 14.17 -6.46
C PRO A 48 11.03 14.38 -7.58
N ALA A 49 10.92 15.47 -8.33
CA ALA A 49 11.95 15.83 -9.29
C ALA A 49 13.29 16.06 -8.55
N GLY A 50 14.38 15.45 -9.04
CA GLY A 50 15.70 15.50 -8.39
C GLY A 50 16.01 14.33 -7.44
N PHE A 51 15.19 13.28 -7.44
CA PHE A 51 15.43 12.05 -6.68
C PHE A 51 16.69 11.32 -7.19
N GLY A 52 17.83 11.55 -6.54
CA GLY A 52 19.13 10.98 -6.96
C GLY A 52 20.20 10.93 -5.86
N ALA A 53 20.02 11.64 -4.74
CA ALA A 53 20.89 11.52 -3.59
C ALA A 53 20.37 10.39 -2.66
N PRO A 54 21.18 9.37 -2.34
CA PRO A 54 20.77 8.33 -1.39
C PRO A 54 20.52 8.97 -0.01
N GLY A 55 19.28 8.87 0.49
CA GLY A 55 18.92 9.23 1.86
C GLY A 55 18.04 10.46 2.06
N GLU A 56 17.79 11.30 1.03
CA GLU A 56 17.10 12.59 1.23
C GLU A 56 15.72 12.74 0.58
N GLY A 57 15.21 11.71 -0.10
CA GLY A 57 13.92 11.79 -0.80
C GLY A 57 12.76 11.14 -0.04
N LYS A 58 11.68 11.89 0.21
CA LYS A 58 10.36 11.31 0.51
C LYS A 58 9.69 10.85 -0.78
N LEU A 59 9.18 9.63 -0.78
CA LEU A 59 8.31 9.09 -1.82
C LEU A 59 6.88 9.49 -1.53
N ARG A 60 6.13 9.86 -2.58
CA ARG A 60 4.67 9.94 -2.51
C ARG A 60 4.09 8.60 -2.95
N ILE A 61 3.29 7.99 -2.09
CA ILE A 61 2.74 6.65 -2.29
C ILE A 61 1.22 6.77 -2.40
N LEU A 62 0.64 6.12 -3.42
CA LEU A 62 -0.78 5.76 -3.43
C LEU A 62 -0.87 4.22 -3.38
N LEU A 63 -1.43 3.70 -2.30
CA LEU A 63 -1.50 2.27 -2.03
C LEU A 63 -2.96 1.85 -1.86
N THR A 64 -3.35 0.82 -2.61
CA THR A 64 -4.60 0.09 -2.42
C THR A 64 -4.29 -1.26 -1.82
N ILE A 65 -4.87 -1.53 -0.66
CA ILE A 65 -4.81 -2.84 0.00
C ILE A 65 -6.22 -3.40 0.19
N SER A 66 -6.34 -4.71 0.19
CA SER A 66 -7.56 -5.39 0.59
C SER A 66 -7.30 -6.51 1.59
N GLY A 67 -8.28 -6.77 2.44
CA GLY A 67 -8.24 -7.86 3.41
C GLY A 67 -9.63 -8.44 3.61
N GLN A 68 -9.71 -9.72 3.96
CA GLN A 68 -10.99 -10.34 4.25
C GLN A 68 -11.59 -9.71 5.52
N TRP A 69 -12.81 -9.19 5.40
CA TRP A 69 -13.62 -8.75 6.53
C TRP A 69 -13.95 -9.96 7.40
N ARG A 70 -13.32 -10.05 8.57
CA ARG A 70 -13.60 -11.07 9.58
C ARG A 70 -14.48 -10.51 10.70
N GLY A 71 -15.50 -9.73 10.36
CA GLY A 71 -16.40 -9.10 11.33
C GLY A 71 -16.83 -10.09 12.42
N ALA A 72 -17.03 -9.59 13.64
CA ALA A 72 -17.55 -10.41 14.73
C ALA A 72 -18.88 -11.05 14.28
N LYS A 73 -19.00 -12.37 14.49
CA LYS A 73 -20.26 -13.10 14.31
C LYS A 73 -21.39 -12.45 15.10
#